data_AF-A0A1F6MD08-F1
#
_entry.id   AF-A0A1F6MD08-F1
#
_cell.length_a   1.000
_cell.length_b   1.000
_cell.length_c   1.000
_cell.angle_alpha   90.00
_cell.angle_beta   90.00
_cell.angle_gamma   90.00
#
_symmetry.space_group_name_H-M   'P 1'
#
loop_
_entity.id
_entity.type
_entity.pdbx_description
1 polymer ?
#
loop_
_entity_poly.entity_id
_entity_poly.type
_entity_poly.pdbx_seq_one_letter_code
_entity_poly.pdbx_strand_id
1 'polypeptide(L)'
;MNYGHCFGHALESASKFNIPHGLAVVVGMLFANTIALKRDRISSKIFDFTAHSIFLPHLHPDLFVMQEDYFDADVIAQNMMRDKKRSGTGLSLVLPGTNLELEIIQDVTPEEVAYGCGELKKMINA
;
A
#
# COMPACT_ATOMS: atom_id res chain seq x y z
N MET A 1 1.06 12.60 9.43
CA MET A 1 1.84 11.50 8.84
C MET A 1 1.05 10.21 8.94
N ASN A 2 0.31 9.84 7.90
CA ASN A 2 -0.46 8.58 7.85
C ASN A 2 -0.43 7.92 6.46
N TYR A 3 0.26 8.54 5.49
CA TYR A 3 0.34 8.07 4.11
C TYR A 3 1.27 6.85 4.03
N GLY A 4 0.76 5.76 3.44
CA GLY A 4 1.42 4.45 3.40
C GLY A 4 1.49 3.66 4.71
N HIS A 5 1.13 4.24 5.86
CA HIS A 5 1.36 3.58 7.15
C HIS A 5 0.40 2.43 7.45
N CYS A 6 -0.88 2.53 7.09
CA CYS A 6 -1.86 1.48 7.39
C CYS A 6 -1.49 0.15 6.71
N PHE A 7 -1.14 0.21 5.41
CA PHE A 7 -0.61 -0.96 4.71
C PHE A 7 0.79 -1.33 5.19
N GLY A 8 1.66 -0.35 5.43
CA GLY A 8 3.02 -0.58 5.93
C GLY A 8 3.03 -1.41 7.21
N HIS A 9 2.25 -1.04 8.22
CA HIS A 9 2.12 -1.79 9.46
C HIS A 9 1.52 -3.19 9.27
N ALA A 10 0.58 -3.33 8.34
CA ALA A 10 0.04 -4.64 7.99
C ALA A 10 1.11 -5.55 7.36
N LEU A 11 1.96 -5.00 6.49
CA LEU A 11 3.08 -5.70 5.86
C LEU A 11 4.21 -6.02 6.85
N GLU A 12 4.53 -5.11 7.77
CA GLU A 12 5.46 -5.38 8.87
C GLU A 12 4.98 -6.57 9.70
N SER A 13 3.70 -6.58 10.07
CA SER A 13 3.10 -7.67 10.84
C SER A 13 3.07 -8.98 10.06
N ALA A 14 2.69 -8.95 8.77
CA ALA A 14 2.65 -10.13 7.90
C ALA A 14 4.04 -10.73 7.67
N SER A 15 5.05 -9.88 7.50
CA SER A 15 6.46 -10.30 7.36
C SER A 15 7.14 -10.65 8.69
N LYS A 16 6.41 -10.65 9.82
CA LYS A 16 6.97 -10.86 11.16
C LYS A 16 8.14 -9.91 11.46
N PHE A 17 8.01 -8.66 11.02
CA PHE A 17 9.00 -7.59 11.14
C PHE A 17 10.32 -7.86 10.41
N ASN A 18 10.32 -8.76 9.42
CA ASN A 18 11.47 -8.97 8.54
C ASN A 18 11.67 -7.80 7.57
N ILE A 19 10.59 -7.13 7.16
CA ILE A 19 10.67 -5.89 6.38
C ILE A 19 10.85 -4.69 7.34
N PRO A 20 11.92 -3.89 7.20
CA PRO A 20 12.10 -2.67 7.97
C PRO A 20 10.97 -1.65 7.76
N HIS A 21 10.59 -0.94 8.82
CA HIS A 21 9.51 0.04 8.82
C HIS A 21 9.54 1.01 7.63
N GLY A 22 10.69 1.64 7.36
CA GLY A 22 10.83 2.60 6.27
C GLY A 22 10.48 2.02 4.89
N LEU A 23 10.92 0.78 4.63
CA LEU A 23 10.60 0.09 3.37
C LEU A 23 9.12 -0.33 3.33
N ALA A 24 8.58 -0.82 4.44
CA ALA A 24 7.16 -1.15 4.52
C ALA A 24 6.26 0.06 4.25
N VAL A 25 6.63 1.24 4.76
CA VAL A 25 5.91 2.49 4.48
C VAL A 25 6.00 2.87 3.00
N VAL A 26 7.16 2.73 2.35
CA VAL A 26 7.30 2.98 0.90
C VAL A 26 6.40 2.04 0.08
N VAL A 27 6.37 0.75 0.42
CA VAL A 27 5.45 -0.21 -0.21
C VAL A 27 3.99 0.19 0.05
N GLY A 28 3.67 0.67 1.25
CA GLY A 28 2.35 1.19 1.56
C GLY A 28 1.97 2.46 0.77
N MET A 29 2.94 3.31 0.41
CA MET A 29 2.69 4.45 -0.49
C MET A 29 2.39 3.98 -1.91
N LEU A 30 3.14 3.00 -2.43
CA LEU A 30 2.84 2.35 -3.72
C LEU A 30 1.43 1.72 -3.71
N PHE A 31 1.07 1.05 -2.63
CA PHE A 31 -0.26 0.49 -2.44
C PHE A 31 -1.34 1.57 -2.52
N ALA A 32 -1.19 2.65 -1.75
CA ALA A 32 -2.13 3.77 -1.75
C ALA A 32 -2.27 4.40 -3.13
N ASN A 33 -1.18 4.56 -3.87
CA ASN A 33 -1.21 5.08 -5.24
C ASN A 33 -1.91 4.15 -6.20
N THR A 34 -1.75 2.84 -6.03
CA THR A 34 -2.43 1.83 -6.83
C THR A 34 -3.95 1.92 -6.65
N ILE A 35 -4.41 2.08 -5.41
CA ILE A 35 -5.84 2.27 -5.12
C ILE A 35 -6.33 3.62 -5.63
N ALA A 36 -5.54 4.69 -5.47
CA ALA A 36 -5.89 6.02 -5.97
C ALA A 36 -6.04 6.03 -7.51
N LEU A 37 -5.16 5.32 -8.24
CA LEU A 37 -5.27 5.16 -9.69
C LEU A 37 -6.53 4.37 -10.06
N LYS A 38 -6.81 3.25 -9.38
CA LYS A 38 -8.02 2.45 -9.62
C LYS A 38 -9.32 3.23 -9.39
N ARG A 39 -9.30 4.19 -8.47
CA ARG A 39 -10.43 5.07 -8.16
C ARG A 39 -10.45 6.36 -8.98
N ASP A 40 -9.65 6.45 -10.05
CA ASP A 40 -9.52 7.62 -10.92
C ASP A 40 -9.17 8.94 -10.16
N ARG A 41 -8.52 8.83 -8.99
CA ARG A 41 -8.14 9.99 -8.16
C ARG A 41 -6.83 10.63 -8.59
N ILE A 42 -5.98 9.85 -9.24
CA ILE A 42 -4.73 10.32 -9.84
C ILE A 42 -4.68 9.84 -11.29
N SER A 43 -4.01 10.62 -12.14
CA SER A 43 -3.74 10.18 -13.52
C SER A 43 -2.67 9.09 -13.56
N SER A 44 -2.69 8.27 -14.62
CA SER A 44 -1.62 7.30 -14.89
C SER A 44 -0.24 7.96 -14.92
N LYS A 45 -0.13 9.18 -15.46
CA LYS A 45 1.12 9.96 -15.47
C LYS A 45 1.65 10.23 -14.06
N ILE A 46 0.77 10.60 -13.12
CA ILE A 46 1.16 10.84 -11.72
C ILE A 46 1.54 9.51 -11.05
N PHE A 47 0.75 8.47 -11.29
CA PHE A 47 1.06 7.14 -10.80
C PHE A 47 2.43 6.66 -11.29
N ASP A 48 2.70 6.71 -12.58
CA ASP A 48 3.95 6.26 -13.19
C ASP A 48 5.15 7.03 -12.64
N PHE A 49 5.02 8.36 -12.52
CA PHE A 49 6.07 9.21 -11.95
C PHE A 49 6.35 8.84 -10.48
N THR A 50 5.31 8.72 -9.66
CA THR A 50 5.50 8.41 -8.24
C THR A 50 5.99 6.97 -8.02
N ALA A 51 5.44 6.01 -8.75
CA ALA A 51 5.82 4.61 -8.62
C ALA A 51 7.27 4.38 -9.11
N HIS A 52 7.57 4.73 -10.37
CA HIS A 52 8.84 4.36 -11.00
C HIS A 52 9.98 5.35 -10.72
N SER A 53 9.69 6.64 -10.56
CA SER A 53 10.74 7.64 -10.35
C SER A 53 11.01 7.96 -8.89
N ILE A 54 10.09 7.62 -7.98
CA ILE A 54 10.23 7.94 -6.55
C ILE A 54 10.30 6.67 -5.71
N PHE A 55 9.31 5.78 -5.76
CA PHE A 55 9.21 4.71 -4.76
C PHE A 55 9.96 3.42 -5.11
N LEU A 56 9.78 2.88 -6.31
CA LEU A 56 10.44 1.64 -6.75
C LEU A 56 11.98 1.68 -6.68
N PRO A 57 12.67 2.81 -6.99
CA PRO A 57 14.13 2.89 -6.85
C PRO A 57 14.63 2.63 -5.42
N HIS A 58 13.78 2.76 -4.41
CA HIS A 58 14.13 2.47 -3.01
C HIS A 58 13.88 1.02 -2.59
N LEU A 59 13.22 0.22 -3.43
CA LEU A 59 12.92 -1.20 -3.18
C LEU A 59 13.90 -2.13 -3.90
N HIS A 60 15.20 -1.79 -3.83
CA HIS A 60 16.25 -2.61 -4.45
C HIS A 60 16.28 -4.02 -3.84
N PRO A 61 16.49 -5.10 -4.64
CA PRO A 61 16.51 -6.47 -4.13
C PRO A 61 17.49 -6.73 -2.98
N ASP A 62 18.59 -5.97 -2.92
CA ASP A 62 19.58 -6.07 -1.83
C ASP A 62 19.06 -5.54 -0.48
N LEU A 63 18.04 -4.68 -0.51
CA LEU A 63 17.45 -4.05 0.67
C LEU A 63 16.05 -4.60 0.98
N PHE A 64 15.35 -5.10 -0.02
CA PHE A 64 13.98 -5.58 0.09
C PHE A 64 13.86 -6.97 -0.54
N VAL A 65 13.71 -7.99 0.30
CA VAL A 65 13.42 -9.36 -0.14
C VAL A 65 11.92 -9.59 -0.06
N MET A 66 11.26 -9.61 -1.21
CA MET A 66 9.85 -9.94 -1.29
C MET A 66 9.63 -11.44 -1.08
N GLN A 67 8.67 -11.80 -0.23
CA GLN A 67 8.10 -13.15 -0.18
C GLN A 67 6.61 -13.05 -0.50
N GLU A 68 6.09 -13.99 -1.31
CA GLU A 68 4.72 -13.90 -1.83
C GLU A 68 3.65 -13.96 -0.73
N ASP A 69 3.96 -14.66 0.37
CA ASP A 69 3.13 -14.83 1.56
C ASP A 69 3.00 -13.54 2.38
N TYR A 70 3.99 -12.64 2.30
CA TYR A 70 3.91 -11.33 2.97
C TYR A 70 2.79 -10.45 2.41
N PHE A 71 2.37 -10.71 1.18
CA PHE A 71 1.34 -9.98 0.45
C PHE A 71 0.06 -10.82 0.28
N ASP A 72 -0.18 -11.77 1.20
CA ASP A 72 -1.46 -12.45 1.30
C ASP A 72 -2.57 -11.42 1.61
N ALA A 73 -3.55 -11.33 0.71
CA ALA A 73 -4.57 -10.28 0.76
C ALA A 73 -5.46 -10.40 2.01
N ASP A 74 -5.76 -11.62 2.45
CA ASP A 74 -6.60 -11.85 3.62
C ASP A 74 -5.86 -11.48 4.90
N VAL A 75 -4.58 -11.87 5.02
CA VAL A 75 -3.73 -11.50 6.16
C VAL A 75 -3.53 -9.98 6.23
N ILE A 76 -3.25 -9.35 5.10
CA ILE A 76 -3.07 -7.89 5.03
C ILE A 76 -4.37 -7.18 5.41
N ALA A 77 -5.51 -7.55 4.81
CA ALA A 77 -6.79 -6.94 5.13
C ALA A 77 -7.12 -7.08 6.63
N GLN A 78 -6.93 -8.26 7.21
CA GLN A 78 -7.14 -8.49 8.64
C GLN A 78 -6.23 -7.62 9.51
N ASN A 79 -4.95 -7.48 9.15
CA ASN A 79 -4.01 -6.64 9.89
C ASN A 79 -4.36 -5.13 9.77
N MET A 80 -4.78 -4.68 8.59
CA MET A 80 -5.25 -3.31 8.38
C MET A 80 -6.50 -2.99 9.21
N MET A 81 -7.42 -3.96 9.40
CA MET A 81 -8.61 -3.80 10.25
C MET A 81 -8.25 -3.63 11.73
N ARG A 82 -7.16 -4.28 12.19
CA ARG A 82 -6.73 -4.23 13.60
C ARG A 82 -6.08 -2.90 13.99
N ASP A 83 -5.48 -2.20 13.04
CA ASP A 83 -4.64 -1.02 13.28
C ASP A 83 -5.39 0.19 13.87
N LYS A 84 -6.74 0.27 13.74
CA LYS A 84 -7.52 1.31 14.44
C LYS A 84 -8.85 0.79 14.95
N LYS A 85 -9.02 0.88 16.28
CA LYS A 85 -10.31 0.79 17.01
C LYS A 85 -11.40 1.63 16.32
N ARG A 86 -12.23 1.05 15.43
CA ARG A 86 -13.35 1.75 14.76
C ARG A 86 -14.55 0.86 14.43
N SER A 87 -15.70 1.53 14.30
CA SER A 87 -17.07 1.01 14.29
C SER A 87 -17.72 0.95 12.90
N GLY A 88 -16.96 0.70 11.83
CA GLY A 88 -17.45 0.63 10.44
C GLY A 88 -16.89 -0.59 9.69
N THR A 89 -17.49 -0.93 8.55
CA THR A 89 -17.13 -2.12 7.73
C THR A 89 -15.98 -1.90 6.74
N GLY A 90 -15.58 -0.65 6.49
CA GLY A 90 -14.55 -0.29 5.52
C GLY A 90 -13.17 -0.04 6.13
N LEU A 91 -12.11 -0.27 5.33
CA LEU A 91 -10.72 -0.01 5.69
C LEU A 91 -10.36 1.47 5.48
N SER A 92 -9.51 2.02 6.35
CA SER A 92 -9.06 3.41 6.22
C SER A 92 -7.68 3.51 5.57
N LEU A 93 -7.59 4.29 4.49
CA LEU A 93 -6.34 4.61 3.80
C LEU A 93 -6.23 6.11 3.59
N VAL A 94 -4.99 6.57 3.48
CA VAL A 94 -4.71 7.93 2.98
C VAL A 94 -4.33 7.81 1.51
N LEU A 95 -5.12 8.43 0.63
CA LEU A 95 -4.91 8.39 -0.81
C LEU A 95 -4.57 9.79 -1.34
N PRO A 96 -3.67 9.93 -2.33
CA PRO A 96 -3.50 11.19 -3.04
C PRO A 96 -4.69 11.49 -3.95
N GLY A 97 -4.93 12.78 -4.18
CA GLY A 97 -5.77 13.32 -5.24
C GLY A 97 -4.96 13.88 -6.41
N THR A 98 -5.65 14.52 -7.35
CA THR A 98 -5.10 14.97 -8.64
C THR A 98 -3.91 15.92 -8.49
N ASN A 99 -3.87 16.73 -7.43
CA ASN A 99 -2.77 17.66 -7.14
C ASN A 99 -1.87 17.16 -6.01
N LEU A 100 -1.87 15.84 -5.73
CA LEU A 100 -1.13 15.19 -4.64
C LEU A 100 -1.55 15.63 -3.23
N GLU A 101 -2.73 16.23 -3.09
CA GLU A 101 -3.38 16.42 -1.80
C GLU A 101 -3.76 15.07 -1.18
N LEU A 102 -3.52 14.92 0.12
CA LEU A 102 -3.76 13.67 0.82
C LEU A 102 -5.11 13.68 1.52
N GLU A 103 -5.97 12.71 1.22
CA GLU A 103 -7.29 12.56 1.81
C GLU A 103 -7.42 11.23 2.55
N ILE A 104 -8.07 11.25 3.72
CA ILE A 104 -8.38 10.03 4.47
C ILE A 104 -9.69 9.45 3.96
N ILE A 105 -9.59 8.27 3.37
CA ILE A 105 -10.70 7.46 2.87
C ILE A 105 -10.96 6.33 3.87
N GLN A 106 -12.22 5.91 4.02
CA GLN A 106 -12.65 4.93 5.05
C GLN A 106 -13.55 3.81 4.50
N ASP A 107 -13.73 3.75 3.19
CA ASP A 107 -14.59 2.82 2.48
C ASP A 107 -13.79 1.87 1.58
N VAL A 108 -12.52 1.62 1.90
CA VAL A 108 -11.69 0.69 1.12
C VAL A 108 -12.17 -0.74 1.38
N THR A 109 -12.44 -1.47 0.29
CA THR A 109 -12.98 -2.82 0.37
C THR A 109 -11.87 -3.88 0.40
N PRO A 110 -12.12 -5.08 0.95
CA PRO A 110 -11.17 -6.19 0.86
C PRO A 110 -10.79 -6.56 -0.58
N GLU A 111 -11.71 -6.39 -1.54
CA GLU A 111 -11.46 -6.63 -2.97
C GLU A 111 -10.45 -5.63 -3.54
N GLU A 112 -10.48 -4.37 -3.11
CA GLU A 112 -9.47 -3.39 -3.46
C GLU A 112 -8.13 -3.72 -2.86
N VAL A 113 -8.09 -4.26 -1.63
CA VAL A 113 -6.85 -4.75 -1.03
C VAL A 113 -6.26 -5.90 -1.83
N ALA A 114 -7.07 -6.89 -2.20
CA ALA A 114 -6.63 -8.00 -3.03
C ALA A 114 -6.08 -7.54 -4.39
N TYR A 115 -6.76 -6.59 -5.03
CA TYR A 115 -6.29 -5.94 -6.25
C TYR A 115 -4.93 -5.25 -6.05
N GLY A 116 -4.81 -4.42 -5.01
CA GLY A 116 -3.58 -3.68 -4.74
C GLY A 116 -2.40 -4.60 -4.43
N CYS A 117 -2.60 -5.66 -3.64
CA CYS A 117 -1.57 -6.67 -3.40
C CYS A 117 -1.14 -7.36 -4.69
N GLY A 118 -2.08 -7.68 -5.59
CA GLY A 118 -1.78 -8.28 -6.89
C GLY A 118 -0.92 -7.38 -7.78
N GLU A 119 -1.24 -6.10 -7.84
CA GLU A 119 -0.47 -5.12 -8.63
C GLU A 119 0.92 -4.87 -8.04
N LEU A 120 1.04 -4.79 -6.71
CA LEU A 120 2.36 -4.66 -6.05
C LEU A 120 3.27 -5.82 -6.37
N LYS A 121 2.76 -7.07 -6.32
CA LYS A 121 3.52 -8.25 -6.69
C LYS A 121 4.07 -8.16 -8.12
N LYS A 122 3.29 -7.62 -9.06
CA LYS A 122 3.75 -7.41 -10.45
C LYS A 122 4.82 -6.33 -10.54
N MET A 123 4.64 -5.20 -9.85
CA MET A 123 5.58 -4.07 -9.91
C MET A 123 6.92 -4.36 -9.26
N ILE A 124 6.93 -5.10 -8.14
CA ILE A 124 8.15 -5.40 -7.39
C ILE A 124 8.95 -6.56 -8.04
N ASN A 125 8.27 -7.47 -8.76
CA ASN A 125 8.92 -8.57 -9.48
C ASN A 125 9.31 -8.24 -10.94
N ALA A 126 9.01 -7.03 -11.43
CA ALA A 126 9.31 -6.59 -12.79
C ALA A 126 10.73 -6.05 -12.91
#